data_AF-A0A2D6EXU3-F1
#
_entry.id   AF-A0A2D6EXU3-F1
#
_cell.length_a   1.000
_cell.length_b   1.000
_cell.length_c   1.000
_cell.angle_alpha   90.00
_cell.angle_beta   90.00
_cell.angle_gamma   90.00
#
_symmetry.space_group_name_H-M   'P 1'
#
loop_
_entity.id
_entity.type
_entity.pdbx_description
1 polymer ?
#
loop_
_entity_poly.entity_id
_entity_poly.type
_entity_poly.pdbx_seq_one_letter_code
_entity_poly.pdbx_strand_id
1 'polypeptide(L)'
;MRIPKRYGQSQVLSCPFCGKQAVTKNKQKVPVCMKHKDSVIDNWKCVCGSFLDIQEGKWGPYCRCIKCGAVNFKRALELNPMPEVKEDPKTEVKTVPKQETVKADDPRYFD
;
A
#
# COMPACT_ATOMS: atom_id res chain seq x y z
N MET A 1 -32.26 -18.68 -13.15
CA MET A 1 -32.37 -17.25 -13.52
C MET A 1 -30.98 -16.74 -13.88
N ARG A 2 -30.71 -16.40 -15.16
CA ARG A 2 -29.37 -15.97 -15.64
C ARG A 2 -29.35 -14.45 -15.76
N ILE A 3 -28.63 -13.78 -14.88
CA ILE A 3 -28.45 -12.33 -14.94
C ILE A 3 -27.35 -12.04 -15.98
N PRO A 4 -27.64 -11.34 -17.09
CA PRO A 4 -26.65 -11.02 -18.11
C PRO A 4 -25.62 -10.01 -17.58
N LYS A 5 -24.40 -10.05 -18.11
CA LYS A 5 -23.37 -9.05 -17.80
C LYS A 5 -23.85 -7.68 -18.28
N ARG A 6 -23.91 -6.70 -17.37
CA ARG A 6 -24.18 -5.30 -17.72
C ARG A 6 -22.87 -4.60 -18.03
N TYR A 7 -22.67 -4.25 -19.29
CA TYR A 7 -21.51 -3.47 -19.72
C TYR A 7 -21.66 -2.01 -19.25
N GLY A 8 -20.54 -1.33 -19.02
CA GLY A 8 -20.52 0.06 -18.53
C GLY A 8 -20.50 0.22 -17.00
N GLN A 9 -20.56 -0.87 -16.23
CA GLN A 9 -20.36 -0.81 -14.78
C GLN A 9 -18.86 -0.96 -14.45
N SER A 10 -18.25 0.10 -13.89
CA SER A 10 -16.92 0.06 -13.30
C SER A 10 -17.02 -0.06 -11.78
N GLN A 11 -16.13 -0.82 -11.16
CA GLN A 11 -16.03 -0.86 -9.70
C GLN A 11 -15.08 0.24 -9.24
N VAL A 12 -15.61 1.21 -8.47
CA VAL A 12 -14.77 2.22 -7.82
C VAL A 12 -14.24 1.61 -6.52
N LEU A 13 -12.92 1.48 -6.41
CA LEU A 13 -12.26 1.00 -5.20
C LEU A 13 -11.93 2.20 -4.30
N SER A 14 -12.24 2.08 -3.02
CA SER A 14 -11.92 3.07 -1.99
C SER A 14 -10.64 2.67 -1.24
N CYS A 15 -9.82 3.66 -0.90
CA CYS A 15 -8.63 3.49 -0.09
C CYS A 15 -9.04 3.16 1.36
N PRO A 16 -8.48 2.10 1.97
CA PRO A 16 -8.85 1.68 3.32
C PRO A 16 -8.36 2.63 4.43
N PHE A 17 -7.42 3.52 4.13
CA PHE A 17 -6.88 4.48 5.10
C PHE A 17 -7.69 5.79 5.16
N CYS A 18 -8.17 6.29 4.02
CA CYS A 18 -8.79 7.62 3.94
C CYS A 18 -10.13 7.68 3.21
N GLY A 19 -10.65 6.54 2.73
CA GLY A 19 -11.93 6.46 2.02
C GLY A 19 -11.93 7.09 0.61
N LYS A 20 -10.89 7.82 0.21
CA LYS A 20 -10.75 8.39 -1.14
C LYS A 20 -10.58 7.30 -2.20
N GLN A 21 -10.83 7.63 -3.46
CA GLN A 21 -10.63 6.69 -4.56
C GLN A 21 -9.18 6.16 -4.59
N ALA A 22 -9.05 4.84 -4.69
CA ALA A 22 -7.77 4.18 -4.85
C ALA A 22 -7.29 4.31 -6.31
N VAL A 23 -6.03 4.69 -6.47
CA VAL A 23 -5.40 4.92 -7.79
C VAL A 23 -4.23 3.95 -7.98
N THR A 24 -3.57 3.54 -6.90
CA THR A 24 -2.38 2.69 -6.91
C THR A 24 -2.52 1.51 -5.96
N LYS A 25 -1.60 0.54 -6.07
CA LYS A 25 -1.48 -0.57 -5.12
C LYS A 25 -0.22 -0.37 -4.26
N ASN A 26 -0.30 -0.72 -2.98
CA ASN A 26 0.85 -0.78 -2.07
C ASN A 26 1.66 -2.08 -2.29
N LYS A 27 2.80 -2.24 -1.61
CA LYS A 27 3.63 -3.46 -1.48
C LYS A 27 2.79 -4.71 -1.15
N GLN A 28 1.81 -4.58 -0.25
CA GLN A 28 0.85 -5.66 0.11
C GLN A 28 -0.28 -5.86 -0.93
N LYS A 29 -0.19 -5.18 -2.08
CA LYS A 29 -1.16 -5.22 -3.20
C LYS A 29 -2.57 -4.75 -2.88
N VAL A 30 -2.72 -4.04 -1.76
CA VAL A 30 -3.95 -3.37 -1.34
C VAL A 30 -4.16 -2.09 -2.18
N PRO A 31 -5.38 -1.83 -2.69
CA PRO A 31 -5.69 -0.60 -3.41
C PRO A 31 -5.69 0.60 -2.45
N VAL A 32 -4.82 1.56 -2.72
CA VAL A 32 -4.57 2.75 -1.89
C VAL A 32 -4.56 4.02 -2.75
N CYS A 33 -4.65 5.18 -2.11
CA CYS A 33 -4.42 6.45 -2.79
C CYS A 33 -2.91 6.73 -2.91
N MET A 34 -2.53 7.72 -3.73
CA MET A 34 -1.13 8.09 -3.95
C MET A 34 -0.37 8.43 -2.66
N LYS A 35 -1.06 9.00 -1.65
CA LYS A 35 -0.46 9.35 -0.36
C LYS A 35 -0.09 8.14 0.50
N HIS A 36 -0.79 7.03 0.30
CA HIS A 36 -0.69 5.81 1.11
C HIS A 36 -0.04 4.67 0.32
N LYS A 37 0.78 5.02 -0.68
CA LYS A 37 1.47 4.04 -1.53
C LYS A 37 2.46 3.19 -0.73
N ASP A 38 3.11 3.78 0.26
CA ASP A 38 4.17 3.14 1.05
C ASP A 38 3.69 2.72 2.45
N SER A 39 2.47 3.07 2.85
CA SER A 39 1.92 2.76 4.18
C SER A 39 1.51 1.30 4.30
N VAL A 40 2.12 0.54 5.21
CA VAL A 40 1.84 -0.89 5.42
C VAL A 40 0.70 -1.07 6.42
N ILE A 41 -0.20 -2.02 6.14
CA ILE A 41 -1.26 -2.43 7.06
C ILE A 41 -0.73 -3.60 7.88
N ASP A 42 -0.51 -3.36 9.17
CA ASP A 42 -0.09 -4.38 10.13
C ASP A 42 -1.14 -4.58 11.24
N ASN A 43 -1.07 -5.73 11.91
CA ASN A 43 -1.84 -6.04 13.13
C ASN A 43 -3.37 -6.15 12.99
N TRP A 44 -3.88 -6.52 11.81
CA TRP A 44 -5.29 -6.86 11.69
C TRP A 44 -5.65 -8.13 12.44
N LYS A 45 -6.73 -8.06 13.22
CA LYS A 45 -7.26 -9.18 13.98
C LYS A 45 -8.51 -9.74 13.31
N CYS A 46 -8.62 -11.06 13.33
CA CYS A 46 -9.82 -11.78 12.96
C CYS A 46 -10.81 -11.82 14.13
N VAL A 47 -12.06 -12.20 13.88
CA VAL A 47 -13.09 -12.43 14.91
C VAL A 47 -12.63 -13.44 15.97
N CYS A 48 -11.80 -14.41 15.57
CA CYS A 48 -11.23 -15.42 16.48
C CYS A 48 -10.02 -14.92 17.30
N GLY A 49 -9.62 -13.65 17.16
CA GLY A 49 -8.51 -13.04 17.88
C GLY A 49 -7.11 -13.35 17.33
N SER A 50 -6.99 -14.17 16.28
CA SER A 50 -5.70 -14.38 15.61
C SER A 50 -5.42 -13.34 14.52
N PHE A 51 -4.16 -13.22 14.14
CA PHE A 51 -3.70 -12.28 13.12
C PHE A 51 -4.20 -12.66 11.72
N LEU A 52 -4.41 -11.63 10.89
CA LEU A 52 -4.81 -11.75 9.49
C LEU A 52 -3.64 -11.38 8.57
N ASP A 53 -3.26 -12.32 7.72
CA ASP A 53 -2.27 -12.09 6.67
C ASP A 53 -2.96 -11.61 5.39
N ILE A 54 -2.47 -10.51 4.81
CA ILE A 54 -3.01 -10.00 3.54
C ILE A 54 -2.35 -10.77 2.38
N GLN A 55 -3.18 -11.34 1.51
CA GLN A 55 -2.76 -12.08 0.33
C GLN A 55 -3.48 -11.57 -0.92
N GLU A 56 -2.94 -11.84 -2.11
CA GLU A 56 -3.57 -11.49 -3.38
C GLU A 56 -4.19 -12.72 -4.04
N GLY A 57 -5.45 -12.59 -4.46
CA GLY A 57 -6.15 -13.58 -5.27
C GLY A 57 -6.59 -13.00 -6.62
N LYS A 58 -7.27 -13.84 -7.42
CA LYS A 58 -7.76 -13.48 -8.76
C LYS A 58 -8.67 -12.24 -8.79
N TRP A 59 -9.43 -12.01 -7.71
CA TRP A 59 -10.43 -10.94 -7.62
C TRP A 59 -9.97 -9.75 -6.77
N GLY A 60 -8.71 -9.74 -6.33
CA GLY A 60 -8.15 -8.70 -5.47
C GLY A 60 -7.58 -9.24 -4.16
N PRO A 61 -7.23 -8.33 -3.23
CA PRO A 61 -6.68 -8.73 -1.94
C PRO A 61 -7.75 -9.43 -1.09
N TYR A 62 -7.32 -10.42 -0.31
CA TYR A 62 -8.10 -11.07 0.72
C TYR A 62 -7.23 -11.26 1.96
N CYS A 63 -7.87 -11.53 3.11
CA CYS A 63 -7.16 -11.78 4.35
C CYS A 63 -7.22 -13.27 4.66
N ARG A 64 -6.12 -13.87 5.12
CA ARG A 64 -6.07 -15.25 5.57
C ARG A 64 -5.80 -15.27 7.07
N CYS A 65 -6.73 -15.85 7.80
CA CYS A 65 -6.59 -16.18 9.20
C CYS A 65 -5.99 -17.59 9.33
N ILE A 66 -5.03 -17.78 10.24
CA ILE A 66 -4.44 -19.10 10.51
C ILE A 66 -5.50 -20.09 11.03
N LYS A 67 -6.45 -19.62 11.85
CA LYS A 67 -7.48 -20.47 12.49
C LYS A 67 -8.77 -20.61 11.66
N CYS A 68 -9.24 -19.52 11.05
CA CYS A 68 -10.52 -19.48 10.34
C CYS A 68 -10.41 -19.65 8.81
N GLY A 69 -9.20 -19.53 8.25
CA GLY A 69 -8.99 -19.57 6.80
C GLY A 69 -9.22 -18.22 6.13
N ALA A 70 -9.70 -18.25 4.88
CA ALA A 70 -9.85 -17.05 4.06
C ALA A 70 -11.04 -16.19 4.50
N VAL A 71 -10.80 -14.88 4.63
CA VAL A 71 -11.75 -13.85 5.03
C VAL A 71 -11.79 -12.78 3.94
N ASN A 72 -13.00 -12.37 3.59
CA ASN A 72 -13.20 -11.30 2.62
C ASN A 72 -12.59 -9.98 3.12
N PHE A 73 -11.90 -9.27 2.25
CA PHE A 73 -11.23 -8.01 2.58
C PHE A 73 -12.19 -6.95 3.13
N LYS A 74 -13.41 -6.85 2.58
CA LYS A 74 -14.46 -5.94 3.10
C LYS A 74 -14.78 -6.23 4.57
N ARG A 75 -14.92 -7.51 4.92
CA ARG A 75 -15.18 -7.94 6.29
C ARG A 75 -14.00 -7.66 7.22
N ALA A 76 -12.77 -7.82 6.72
CA ALA A 76 -11.57 -7.49 7.50
C ALA A 76 -11.48 -5.99 7.81
N LEU A 77 -11.87 -5.12 6.85
CA LEU A 77 -11.93 -3.67 7.04
C LEU A 77 -12.98 -3.26 8.07
N GLU A 78 -14.16 -3.87 8.04
CA GLU A 78 -15.23 -3.60 9.02
C GLU A 78 -14.81 -3.96 10.45
N LEU A 79 -14.01 -5.02 10.62
CA LEU A 79 -13.53 -5.47 11.94
C LEU A 79 -12.39 -4.63 12.50
N ASN A 80 -11.62 -3.98 11.64
CA ASN A 80 -10.43 -3.22 12.02
C ASN A 80 -10.57 -1.77 11.53
N PRO A 81 -11.42 -0.96 12.19
CA PRO A 81 -11.60 0.44 11.83
C PRO A 81 -10.32 1.21 12.13
N MET A 82 -9.57 1.50 11.06
CA MET A 82 -8.32 2.27 10.98
C MET A 82 -7.04 1.48 11.29
N PRO A 83 -6.28 1.08 10.26
CA PRO A 83 -4.89 0.71 10.46
C PRO A 83 -4.08 1.95 10.82
N GLU A 84 -3.37 1.90 11.95
CA GLU A 84 -2.36 2.90 12.31
C GLU A 84 -1.33 2.97 11.17
N VAL A 85 -1.19 4.15 10.56
CA VAL A 85 -0.19 4.38 9.52
C VAL A 85 1.17 4.42 10.22
N LYS A 86 1.90 3.31 10.18
CA LYS A 86 3.34 3.35 10.44
C LYS A 86 3.99 3.89 9.18
N GLU A 87 4.44 5.13 9.23
CA GLU A 87 5.37 5.64 8.21
C GLU A 87 6.64 4.80 8.33
N ASP A 88 7.01 4.08 7.26
CA ASP A 88 8.34 3.47 7.16
C ASP A 88 9.37 4.56 7.54
N PRO A 89 10.39 4.28 8.37
CA PRO A 89 11.40 5.26 8.70
C PRO A 89 12.02 5.71 7.38
N LYS A 90 11.77 6.97 6.99
CA LYS A 90 12.36 7.58 5.81
C LYS A 90 13.86 7.30 5.90
N THR A 91 14.37 6.44 5.04
CA THR A 91 15.80 6.29 4.85
C THR A 91 16.25 7.67 4.40
N GLU A 92 16.84 8.43 5.31
CA GLU A 92 17.42 9.73 5.01
C GLU A 92 18.35 9.50 3.83
N VAL A 93 17.98 10.05 2.68
CA VAL A 93 18.85 10.10 1.52
C VAL A 93 20.01 10.97 1.96
N LYS A 94 21.09 10.34 2.43
CA LYS A 94 22.36 11.01 2.66
C LYS A 94 22.75 11.57 1.30
N THR A 95 22.57 12.87 1.12
CA THR A 95 23.16 13.61 0.01
C THR A 95 24.66 13.39 0.13
N VAL A 96 25.20 12.47 -0.67
CA VAL A 96 26.65 12.37 -0.82
C VAL A 96 27.11 13.75 -1.29
N PRO A 97 28.00 14.44 -0.58
CA PRO A 97 28.51 15.72 -1.05
C PRO A 97 29.12 15.48 -2.43
N LYS A 98 28.59 16.17 -3.44
CA LYS A 98 29.12 16.11 -4.80
C LYS A 98 30.55 16.61 -4.72
N GLN A 99 31.53 15.72 -4.85
CA GLN A 99 32.92 16.12 -4.99
C GLN A 99 33.03 16.90 -6.31
N GLU A 100 33.28 18.20 -6.22
CA GLU A 100 33.63 19.01 -7.37
C GLU A 100 35.04 18.59 -7.81
N THR A 101 35.13 17.79 -8.87
CA THR A 101 36.42 17.48 -9.48
C THR A 101 36.84 18.66 -10.34
N VAL A 102 37.76 19.49 -9.82
CA VAL A 102 38.39 20.56 -10.59
C VAL A 102 39.18 19.91 -11.74
N LYS A 103 38.84 20.24 -12.97
CA LYS A 103 39.56 19.78 -14.17
C LYS A 103 40.63 20.82 -14.55
N ALA A 104 41.63 20.41 -15.34
CA ALA A 104 42.70 21.30 -15.80
C ALA A 104 42.19 22.52 -16.60
N ASP A 105 40.98 22.42 -17.17
CA ASP A 105 40.33 23.48 -17.94
C ASP A 105 39.51 24.46 -17.08
N ASP A 106 39.46 24.29 -15.75
CA ASP A 106 38.66 25.14 -14.86
C ASP A 106 39.39 26.48 -14.60
N PRO A 107 38.78 27.65 -14.84
CA PRO A 107 39.42 28.96 -14.67
C PRO A 107 39.95 29.23 -13.25
N ARG A 108 39.42 28.52 -12.25
CA ARG A 108 39.85 28.58 -10.84
C ARG A 108 41.16 27.83 -10.57
N TYR A 109 41.77 27.19 -11.57
CA TYR A 109 43.01 26.40 -11.43
C TYR A 109 44.29 27.26 -11.42
N PHE A 110 44.24 28.48 -11.96
CA PHE A 110 45.44 29.31 -12.21
C PHE A 110 45.63 30.52 -11.26
N ASP A 111 44.78 30.65 -10.23
CA ASP A 111 44.97 31.62 -9.13
C ASP A 111 45.80 31.04 -7.97
#